data_AF-A0A8S9Y6F1-F1
#
_entry.id   AF-A0A8S9Y6F1-F1
#
_cell.length_a   1.000
_cell.length_b   1.000
_cell.length_c   1.000
_cell.angle_alpha   90.00
_cell.angle_beta   90.00
_cell.angle_gamma   90.00
#
_symmetry.space_group_name_H-M   'P 1'
#
loop_
_entity.id
_entity.type
_entity.pdbx_description
1 polymer ?
#
loop_
_entity_poly.entity_id
_entity_poly.type
_entity_poly.pdbx_seq_one_letter_code
_entity_poly.pdbx_strand_id
1 'polypeptide(L)'
;MPGVKCNFCGIVLGKWREFDNPQEEHRRWSPNCIFVDNPELTKNVSDITEDLSKEGGADDDEAPQCKALARQDTFDGRYETFRRWPKVLHHLVNELASAGFHYSGQQGDLVYCYACEGGIQDWEMQDDPWVEHARKYEDCPHVQNVKGSAYVASAKRCQRDSVWL
;
A
#
# COMPACT_ATOMS: atom_id res chain seq x y z
N MET A 1 23.04 -17.94 -10.75
CA MET A 1 22.98 -18.09 -9.28
C MET A 1 21.60 -17.65 -8.82
N PRO A 2 20.90 -18.44 -7.99
CA PRO A 2 19.59 -18.05 -7.47
C PRO A 2 19.71 -16.79 -6.61
N GLY A 3 18.71 -15.91 -6.67
CA GLY A 3 18.65 -14.72 -5.84
C GLY A 3 18.18 -15.03 -4.41
N VAL A 4 18.50 -14.13 -3.48
CA VAL A 4 18.07 -14.18 -2.09
C VAL A 4 16.81 -13.34 -1.95
N LYS A 5 15.74 -13.93 -1.39
CA LYS A 5 14.45 -13.27 -1.17
C LYS A 5 14.38 -12.70 0.25
N CYS A 6 14.03 -11.43 0.39
CA CYS A 6 13.71 -10.85 1.68
C CYS A 6 12.32 -11.32 2.14
N ASN A 7 12.21 -11.81 3.39
CA ASN A 7 10.93 -12.26 3.95
C ASN A 7 9.95 -11.11 4.23
N PHE A 8 10.48 -9.91 4.45
CA PHE A 8 9.69 -8.77 4.92
C PHE A 8 9.11 -7.92 3.78
N CYS A 9 9.86 -7.72 2.69
CA CYS A 9 9.38 -6.98 1.52
C CYS A 9 9.29 -7.84 0.25
N GLY A 10 9.70 -9.10 0.29
CA GLY A 10 9.62 -10.02 -0.83
C GLY A 10 10.62 -9.78 -1.97
N ILE A 11 11.46 -8.73 -1.91
CA ILE A 11 12.44 -8.43 -2.97
C ILE A 11 13.41 -9.60 -3.13
N VAL A 12 13.70 -9.98 -4.37
CA VAL A 12 14.70 -11.01 -4.70
C VAL A 12 15.92 -10.32 -5.29
N LEU A 13 17.03 -10.34 -4.57
CA LEU A 13 18.31 -9.78 -5.02
C LEU A 13 19.26 -10.89 -5.48
N GLY A 14 19.89 -10.73 -6.62
CA GLY A 14 20.80 -11.72 -7.20
C GLY A 14 21.96 -11.08 -7.94
N LYS A 15 22.83 -11.91 -8.53
CA LYS A 15 24.09 -11.49 -9.21
C LYS A 15 25.10 -10.81 -8.27
N TRP A 16 25.18 -11.29 -7.03
CA TRP A 16 26.13 -10.85 -6.01
C TRP A 16 27.58 -10.96 -6.48
N ARG A 17 28.37 -9.94 -6.15
CA ARG A 17 29.82 -9.91 -6.31
C ARG A 17 30.49 -10.14 -4.97
N GLU A 18 31.75 -10.55 -5.03
CA GLU A 18 32.63 -10.53 -3.86
C GLU A 18 32.62 -9.08 -3.31
N PHE A 19 32.37 -8.93 -2.01
CA PHE A 19 32.24 -7.66 -1.28
C PHE A 19 30.88 -6.90 -1.34
N ASP A 20 29.86 -7.39 -2.04
CA ASP A 20 28.53 -6.77 -1.94
C ASP A 20 27.96 -6.91 -0.53
N ASN A 21 27.45 -5.81 0.05
CA ASN A 21 26.75 -5.83 1.33
C ASN A 21 25.24 -6.06 1.11
N PRO A 22 24.66 -7.18 1.61
CA PRO A 22 23.24 -7.48 1.40
C PRO A 22 22.29 -6.45 1.98
N GLN A 23 22.64 -5.79 3.08
CA GLN A 23 21.83 -4.76 3.70
C GLN A 23 21.84 -3.46 2.89
N GLU A 24 22.99 -3.08 2.34
CA GLU A 24 23.10 -1.88 1.49
C GLU A 24 22.41 -2.07 0.15
N GLU A 25 22.61 -3.22 -0.50
CA GLU A 25 21.88 -3.56 -1.73
C GLU A 25 20.38 -3.65 -1.44
N HIS A 26 19.97 -4.26 -0.32
CA HIS A 26 18.57 -4.27 0.09
C HIS A 26 18.02 -2.87 0.37
N ARG A 27 18.75 -1.98 1.06
CA ARG A 27 18.36 -0.58 1.27
C ARG A 27 18.27 0.18 -0.04
N ARG A 28 19.18 -0.07 -0.98
CA ARG A 28 19.21 0.57 -2.30
C ARG A 28 17.98 0.22 -3.14
N TRP A 29 17.59 -1.04 -3.12
CA TRP A 29 16.52 -1.55 -3.99
C TRP A 29 15.15 -1.64 -3.28
N SER A 30 15.12 -1.66 -1.95
CA SER A 30 13.92 -1.71 -1.10
C SER A 30 14.09 -0.87 0.19
N PRO A 31 14.23 0.48 0.07
CA PRO A 31 14.50 1.35 1.21
C PRO A 31 13.36 1.39 2.25
N ASN A 32 12.11 1.15 1.83
CA ASN A 32 10.93 1.21 2.68
C ASN A 32 10.54 -0.16 3.29
N CYS A 33 11.39 -1.18 3.14
CA CYS A 33 11.19 -2.46 3.79
C CYS A 33 11.26 -2.29 5.31
N ILE A 34 10.36 -2.91 6.08
CA ILE A 34 10.36 -2.81 7.56
C ILE A 34 11.71 -3.21 8.19
N PHE A 35 12.45 -4.14 7.57
CA PHE A 35 13.81 -4.49 8.01
C PHE A 35 14.85 -3.36 7.85
N VAL A 36 14.64 -2.44 6.91
CA VAL A 36 15.53 -1.28 6.66
C VAL A 36 15.01 -0.01 7.33
N ASP A 37 13.69 0.20 7.26
CA ASP A 37 12.99 1.40 7.70
C ASP A 37 12.76 1.40 9.22
N ASN A 38 12.55 0.22 9.82
CA ASN A 38 12.36 0.10 11.26
C ASN A 38 12.82 -1.28 11.79
N PRO A 39 14.14 -1.54 11.85
CA PRO A 39 14.69 -2.83 12.24
C PRO A 39 14.29 -3.28 13.67
N GLU A 40 13.97 -2.34 14.57
CA GLU A 40 13.51 -2.61 15.94
C GLU A 40 12.17 -3.36 16.00
N LEU A 41 11.35 -3.25 14.95
CA LEU A 41 10.10 -4.02 14.82
C LEU A 41 10.33 -5.44 14.27
N THR A 42 11.54 -5.75 13.79
CA THR A 42 11.89 -7.05 13.22
C THR A 42 12.53 -8.00 14.23
N LYS A 43 12.18 -7.84 15.53
CA LYS A 43 12.70 -8.58 16.69
C LYS A 43 13.05 -10.03 16.35
N ASN A 44 14.33 -10.26 16.08
CA ASN A 44 14.94 -11.58 15.93
C ASN A 44 15.88 -11.91 17.10
N VAL A 45 15.94 -11.07 18.14
CA VAL A 45 16.69 -11.35 19.37
C VAL A 45 15.72 -11.32 20.54
N SER A 46 15.55 -12.47 21.18
CA SER A 46 14.90 -12.59 22.47
C SER A 46 15.84 -12.02 23.53
N ASP A 47 15.72 -10.74 23.85
CA ASP A 47 16.26 -10.23 25.10
C ASP A 47 15.38 -10.74 26.25
N ILE A 48 15.70 -11.94 26.72
CA ILE A 48 15.38 -12.39 28.06
C ILE A 48 16.40 -11.69 28.97
N THR A 49 16.04 -10.53 29.49
CA THR A 49 16.56 -10.08 30.77
C THR A 49 15.38 -9.67 31.63
N GLU A 50 14.99 -10.58 32.53
CA GLU A 50 14.26 -10.25 33.74
C GLU A 50 15.03 -9.13 34.48
N ASP A 51 14.35 -8.03 34.83
CA ASP A 51 14.38 -7.55 36.21
C ASP A 51 13.24 -6.57 36.49
N LEU A 52 12.49 -6.86 37.54
CA LEU A 52 11.48 -6.01 38.15
C LEU A 52 12.21 -4.99 39.03
N SER A 53 12.14 -3.69 38.70
CA SER A 53 11.86 -2.60 39.66
C SER A 53 12.30 -1.22 39.16
N LYS A 54 11.33 -0.30 39.00
CA LYS A 54 11.29 1.02 39.66
C LYS A 54 10.15 1.89 39.11
N GLU A 55 9.37 2.44 40.02
CA GLU A 55 8.42 3.53 39.78
C GLU A 55 9.12 4.90 39.79
N GLY A 56 8.53 5.88 39.08
CA GLY A 56 8.62 7.32 39.42
C GLY A 56 8.73 8.31 38.25
N GLY A 57 7.67 9.13 38.07
CA GLY A 57 7.63 10.55 37.58
C GLY A 57 7.97 10.84 36.11
N ALA A 58 7.04 11.39 35.29
CA ALA A 58 6.77 12.84 35.10
C ALA A 58 7.91 13.51 34.28
N ASP A 59 7.77 14.15 33.11
CA ASP A 59 6.72 14.77 32.30
C ASP A 59 7.26 14.75 30.84
N ASP A 60 6.45 14.63 29.79
CA ASP A 60 6.23 15.70 28.79
C ASP A 60 5.41 15.10 27.62
N ASP A 61 4.58 15.93 27.00
CA ASP A 61 3.69 15.66 25.86
C ASP A 61 4.22 14.66 24.82
N GLU A 62 3.74 13.42 24.86
CA GLU A 62 3.59 12.58 23.66
C GLU A 62 2.33 11.76 23.86
N ALA A 63 1.28 12.17 23.16
CA ALA A 63 0.00 11.46 23.16
C ALA A 63 0.26 9.96 22.92
N PRO A 64 -0.47 9.06 23.60
CA PRO A 64 -0.33 7.64 23.36
C PRO A 64 -0.53 7.43 21.88
N GLN A 65 0.33 6.62 21.24
CA GLN A 65 0.22 6.20 19.85
C GLN A 65 -1.16 5.60 19.64
N CYS A 66 -2.15 6.48 19.47
CA CYS A 66 -3.49 6.14 19.12
C CYS A 66 -3.31 5.55 17.73
N LYS A 67 -3.90 4.38 17.56
CA LYS A 67 -4.06 3.75 16.27
C LYS A 67 -4.87 4.73 15.41
N ALA A 68 -4.20 5.72 14.84
CA ALA A 68 -4.69 6.47 13.72
C ALA A 68 -4.76 5.45 12.60
N LEU A 69 -5.88 4.73 12.52
CA LEU A 69 -6.47 4.38 11.24
C LEU A 69 -6.68 5.73 10.55
N ALA A 70 -5.60 6.24 9.96
CA ALA A 70 -5.45 7.62 9.59
C ALA A 70 -6.37 7.92 8.42
N ARG A 71 -7.48 8.62 8.70
CA ARG A 71 -8.25 9.45 7.76
C ARG A 71 -8.24 9.01 6.29
N GLN A 72 -8.58 7.74 6.02
CA GLN A 72 -8.71 7.22 4.66
C GLN A 72 -9.94 7.82 3.94
N ASP A 73 -10.77 8.58 4.66
CA ASP A 73 -11.83 9.42 4.13
C ASP A 73 -11.28 10.66 3.38
N THR A 74 -10.08 11.13 3.74
CA THR A 74 -9.42 12.26 3.06
C THR A 74 -8.54 11.81 1.89
N PHE A 75 -8.34 12.69 0.91
CA PHE A 75 -7.40 12.43 -0.19
C PHE A 75 -5.98 12.18 0.34
N ASP A 76 -5.45 13.07 1.20
CA ASP A 76 -4.09 12.98 1.72
C ASP A 76 -3.85 11.70 2.51
N GLY A 77 -4.80 11.31 3.38
CA GLY A 77 -4.70 10.07 4.15
C GLY A 77 -4.66 8.83 3.27
N ARG A 78 -5.41 8.82 2.15
CA ARG A 78 -5.29 7.74 1.16
C ARG A 78 -3.98 7.79 0.40
N TYR A 79 -3.55 8.97 -0.06
CA TYR A 79 -2.31 9.16 -0.79
C TYR A 79 -1.09 8.65 -0.01
N GLU A 80 -1.05 8.91 1.30
CA GLU A 80 0.04 8.47 2.18
C GLU A 80 0.16 6.94 2.30
N THR A 81 -0.90 6.18 2.02
CA THR A 81 -0.84 4.72 2.05
C THR A 81 0.02 4.13 0.92
N PHE A 82 0.23 4.88 -0.16
CA PHE A 82 0.96 4.40 -1.35
C PHE A 82 2.49 4.45 -1.21
N ARG A 83 3.04 4.71 -0.02
CA ARG A 83 4.50 4.73 0.25
C ARG A 83 5.24 3.46 -0.21
N ARG A 84 4.56 2.31 -0.25
CA ARG A 84 5.11 1.01 -0.65
C ARG A 84 4.51 0.46 -1.95
N TRP A 85 3.76 1.28 -2.68
CA TRP A 85 3.13 0.92 -3.94
C TRP A 85 4.17 0.57 -5.04
N PRO A 86 3.87 -0.34 -5.97
CA PRO A 86 4.77 -0.67 -7.08
C PRO A 86 5.19 0.58 -7.88
N LYS A 87 6.51 0.82 -7.99
CA LYS A 87 7.06 2.00 -8.66
C LYS A 87 6.60 2.15 -10.12
N VAL A 88 6.42 1.03 -10.83
CA VAL A 88 5.98 1.01 -12.23
C VAL A 88 4.54 1.51 -12.41
N LEU A 89 3.74 1.47 -11.34
CA LEU A 89 2.35 1.93 -11.30
C LEU A 89 2.19 3.24 -10.52
N HIS A 90 3.30 3.89 -10.13
CA HIS A 90 3.25 5.06 -9.25
C HIS A 90 2.58 6.27 -9.91
N HIS A 91 2.53 6.32 -11.24
CA HIS A 91 1.78 7.34 -11.98
C HIS A 91 0.27 7.28 -11.71
N LEU A 92 -0.26 6.12 -11.31
CA LEU A 92 -1.68 5.94 -10.99
C LEU A 92 -2.05 6.46 -9.59
N VAL A 93 -1.08 6.70 -8.70
CA VAL A 93 -1.34 6.98 -7.27
C VAL A 93 -2.26 8.19 -7.05
N ASN A 94 -2.05 9.28 -7.80
CA ASN A 94 -2.92 10.46 -7.70
C ASN A 94 -4.37 10.14 -8.09
N GLU A 95 -4.55 9.39 -9.18
CA GLU A 95 -5.88 9.01 -9.66
C GLU A 95 -6.52 7.96 -8.76
N LEU A 96 -5.76 7.01 -8.22
CA LEU A 96 -6.22 6.03 -7.24
C LEU A 96 -6.74 6.72 -5.98
N ALA A 97 -5.94 7.61 -5.38
CA ALA A 97 -6.34 8.37 -4.20
C ALA A 97 -7.56 9.26 -4.47
N SER A 98 -7.62 9.91 -5.64
CA SER A 98 -8.77 10.72 -6.07
C SER A 98 -10.03 9.89 -6.25
N ALA A 99 -9.90 8.70 -6.86
CA ALA A 99 -10.97 7.71 -7.06
C ALA A 99 -11.43 7.03 -5.76
N GLY A 100 -10.86 7.42 -4.61
CA GLY A 100 -11.28 6.93 -3.30
C GLY A 100 -10.51 5.72 -2.80
N PHE A 101 -9.43 5.31 -3.48
CA PHE A 101 -8.65 4.13 -3.13
C PHE A 101 -7.50 4.46 -2.19
N HIS A 102 -7.29 3.58 -1.22
CA HIS A 102 -6.07 3.50 -0.43
C HIS A 102 -5.41 2.13 -0.65
N TYR A 103 -4.08 2.09 -0.53
CA TYR A 103 -3.34 0.85 -0.64
C TYR A 103 -3.51 0.00 0.62
N SER A 104 -3.73 -1.30 0.45
CA SER A 104 -3.84 -2.27 1.55
C SER A 104 -2.55 -2.41 2.37
N GLY A 105 -1.41 -1.95 1.84
CA GLY A 105 -0.09 -2.12 2.46
C GLY A 105 0.46 -3.54 2.39
N GLN A 106 -0.28 -4.48 1.79
CA GLN A 106 0.13 -5.87 1.55
C GLN A 106 0.89 -6.00 0.22
N GLN A 107 1.54 -7.15 0.00
CA GLN A 107 2.27 -7.38 -1.25
C GLN A 107 1.34 -7.36 -2.48
N GLY A 108 1.81 -6.74 -3.57
CA GLY A 108 1.04 -6.57 -4.81
C GLY A 108 0.50 -5.14 -4.94
N ASP A 109 -0.60 -5.01 -5.67
CA ASP A 109 -1.23 -3.74 -6.04
C ASP A 109 -2.70 -3.68 -5.59
N LEU A 110 -3.05 -4.41 -4.53
CA LEU A 110 -4.40 -4.40 -3.98
C LEU A 110 -4.72 -3.09 -3.26
N VAL A 111 -5.74 -2.39 -3.74
CA VAL A 111 -6.28 -1.17 -3.15
C VAL A 111 -7.74 -1.36 -2.72
N TYR A 112 -8.20 -0.58 -1.75
CA TYR A 112 -9.56 -0.58 -1.25
C TYR A 112 -10.18 0.80 -1.27
N CYS A 113 -11.45 0.89 -1.67
CA CYS A 113 -12.20 2.14 -1.57
C CYS A 113 -12.58 2.43 -0.12
N TYR A 114 -12.39 3.67 0.35
CA TYR A 114 -12.80 4.06 1.69
C TYR A 114 -14.34 4.08 1.91
N ALA A 115 -15.11 4.24 0.83
CA ALA A 115 -16.56 4.49 0.91
C ALA A 115 -17.40 3.23 0.70
N CYS A 116 -17.00 2.36 -0.23
CA CYS A 116 -17.71 1.11 -0.51
C CYS A 116 -16.95 -0.14 -0.08
N GLU A 117 -15.73 0.01 0.45
CA GLU A 117 -14.84 -1.09 0.86
C GLU A 117 -14.46 -2.07 -0.27
N GLY A 118 -14.79 -1.73 -1.53
CA GLY A 118 -14.49 -2.51 -2.72
C GLY A 118 -12.99 -2.57 -3.01
N GLY A 119 -12.49 -3.78 -3.27
CA GLY A 119 -11.08 -4.06 -3.54
C GLY A 119 -10.77 -4.28 -5.03
N ILE A 120 -9.71 -3.65 -5.53
CA ILE A 120 -9.22 -3.83 -6.90
C ILE A 120 -7.71 -4.13 -6.86
N GLN A 121 -7.30 -5.11 -7.65
CA GLN A 121 -5.91 -5.57 -7.84
C GLN A 121 -5.67 -5.85 -9.33
N ASP A 122 -4.44 -6.23 -9.67
CA ASP A 122 -3.99 -6.55 -11.03
C ASP A 122 -4.07 -5.34 -11.97
N TRP A 123 -3.56 -4.19 -11.50
CA TRP A 123 -3.59 -2.91 -12.20
C TRP A 123 -2.57 -2.86 -13.34
N GLU A 124 -3.04 -2.43 -14.50
CA GLU A 124 -2.21 -2.18 -15.68
C GLU A 124 -1.84 -0.70 -15.82
N MET A 125 -0.77 -0.38 -16.55
CA MET A 125 -0.30 1.00 -16.70
C MET A 125 -1.32 1.93 -17.37
N GLN A 126 -2.20 1.36 -18.18
CA GLN A 126 -3.24 2.02 -18.96
C GLN A 126 -4.60 2.12 -18.25
N ASP A 127 -4.74 1.48 -17.08
CA ASP A 127 -6.02 1.47 -16.38
C ASP A 127 -6.39 2.86 -15.86
N ASP A 128 -7.68 3.18 -15.94
CA ASP A 128 -8.24 4.38 -15.33
C ASP A 128 -8.94 3.98 -14.01
N PRO A 129 -8.45 4.46 -12.85
CA PRO A 129 -9.04 4.11 -11.55
C PRO A 129 -10.51 4.43 -11.41
N TRP A 130 -11.01 5.53 -11.99
CA TRP A 130 -12.41 5.89 -11.93
C TRP A 130 -13.28 4.97 -12.77
N VAL A 131 -12.81 4.59 -13.97
CA VAL A 131 -13.52 3.64 -14.85
C VAL A 131 -13.58 2.28 -14.19
N GLU A 132 -12.46 1.76 -13.69
CA GLU A 132 -12.40 0.46 -13.01
C GLU A 132 -13.29 0.43 -11.76
N HIS A 133 -13.28 1.51 -10.99
CA HIS A 133 -14.14 1.65 -9.82
C HIS A 133 -15.63 1.63 -10.18
N ALA A 134 -16.04 2.47 -11.15
CA ALA A 134 -17.43 2.54 -11.60
C ALA A 134 -17.90 1.23 -12.25
N ARG A 135 -16.99 0.51 -12.92
CA ARG A 135 -17.26 -0.76 -13.58
C ARG A 135 -17.48 -1.89 -12.58
N LYS A 136 -16.68 -1.97 -11.51
CA LYS A 136 -16.76 -3.06 -10.51
C LYS A 136 -17.75 -2.78 -9.38
N TYR A 137 -17.92 -1.52 -8.98
CA TYR A 137 -18.73 -1.11 -7.83
C TYR A 137 -19.67 0.04 -8.20
N GLU A 138 -20.70 -0.27 -8.98
CA GLU A 138 -21.65 0.72 -9.53
C GLU A 138 -22.39 1.55 -8.47
N ASP A 139 -22.68 0.95 -7.32
CA ASP A 139 -23.42 1.59 -6.23
C ASP A 139 -22.50 2.29 -5.23
N CYS A 140 -21.19 2.42 -5.55
CA CYS A 140 -20.25 3.11 -4.67
C CYS A 140 -20.67 4.57 -4.45
N PRO A 141 -20.93 5.01 -3.19
CA PRO A 141 -21.34 6.38 -2.91
C PRO A 141 -20.33 7.43 -3.39
N HIS A 142 -19.03 7.15 -3.29
CA HIS A 142 -17.98 8.07 -3.75
C HIS A 142 -18.05 8.30 -5.26
N VAL A 143 -18.16 7.21 -6.04
CA VAL A 143 -18.25 7.30 -7.51
C VAL A 143 -19.54 8.01 -7.93
N GLN A 144 -20.67 7.66 -7.32
CA GLN A 144 -21.96 8.29 -7.61
C GLN A 144 -21.92 9.79 -7.30
N ASN A 145 -21.34 10.19 -6.17
CA ASN A 145 -21.27 11.59 -5.76
C ASN A 145 -20.30 12.43 -6.60
N VAL A 146 -19.16 11.86 -7.02
CA VAL A 146 -18.12 12.63 -7.74
C VAL A 146 -18.30 12.60 -9.26
N LYS A 147 -18.69 11.45 -9.83
CA LYS A 147 -18.78 11.25 -11.29
C LYS A 147 -20.22 11.20 -11.81
N GLY A 148 -21.18 10.87 -10.95
CA GLY A 148 -22.60 10.78 -11.31
C GLY A 148 -23.01 9.48 -11.99
N SER A 149 -24.32 9.20 -11.97
CA SER A 149 -24.90 7.96 -12.49
C SER A 149 -24.72 7.76 -14.00
N ALA A 150 -24.68 8.84 -14.78
CA ALA A 150 -24.45 8.77 -16.22
C ALA A 150 -23.06 8.23 -16.58
N TYR A 151 -22.04 8.59 -15.79
CA TYR A 151 -20.67 8.07 -15.91
C TYR A 151 -20.61 6.59 -15.54
N VAL A 152 -21.27 6.20 -14.44
CA VAL A 152 -21.34 4.79 -14.03
C VAL A 152 -21.99 3.94 -15.12
N ALA A 153 -23.08 4.43 -15.71
CA ALA A 153 -23.76 3.75 -16.81
C ALA A 153 -22.91 3.66 -18.09
N SER A 154 -22.00 4.61 -18.36
CA SER A 154 -21.11 4.55 -19.52
C SER A 154 -19.94 3.58 -19.32
N ALA A 155 -19.34 3.55 -18.13
CA ALA A 155 -18.26 2.62 -17.79
C ALA A 155 -18.67 1.15 -18.01
N LYS A 156 -19.92 0.79 -17.69
CA LYS A 156 -20.47 -0.56 -17.94
C LYS A 156 -20.52 -0.97 -19.41
N ARG A 157 -20.75 -0.02 -20.32
CA ARG A 157 -20.95 -0.35 -21.76
C ARG A 157 -19.67 -0.86 -22.42
N CYS A 158 -18.49 -0.57 -21.86
CA CYS A 158 -17.22 -1.07 -22.35
C CYS A 158 -16.96 -2.57 -22.04
N GLN A 159 -17.88 -3.29 -21.38
CA GLN A 159 -17.73 -4.74 -21.10
C GLN A 159 -17.97 -5.67 -22.30
N ARG A 160 -18.54 -5.21 -23.42
CA ARG A 160 -19.16 -6.11 -24.41
C ARG A 160 -18.35 -6.49 -25.64
N ASP A 161 -17.07 -6.12 -25.73
CA ASP A 161 -16.27 -6.40 -26.94
C ASP A 161 -15.12 -7.42 -26.74
N SER A 162 -14.98 -8.03 -25.56
CA SER A 162 -14.08 -9.19 -25.39
C SER A 162 -14.78 -10.50 -25.70
N VAL A 163 -15.24 -10.66 -26.95
CA VAL A 163 -15.44 -11.99 -27.52
C VAL A 163 -14.07 -12.46 -28.01
N TRP A 164 -13.41 -13.29 -27.22
CA TRP A 164 -12.30 -14.11 -27.72
C TRP A 164 -12.89 -15.13 -28.71
N LEU A 165 -12.85 -14.80 -30.01
CA LEU A 165 -12.95 -15.76 -31.11
C LEU A 165 -11.59 -16.44 -31.32
#